data_AF-B9SGC6-F1
#
_entry.id   AF-B9SGC6-F1
#
_cell.length_a   1.000
_cell.length_b   1.000
_cell.length_c   1.000
_cell.angle_alpha   90.00
_cell.angle_beta   90.00
_cell.angle_gamma   90.00
#
_symmetry.space_group_name_H-M   'P 1'
#
loop_
_entity.id
_entity.type
_entity.pdbx_description
1 polymer ?
#
loop_
_entity_poly.entity_id
_entity_poly.type
_entity_poly.pdbx_seq_one_letter_code
_entity_poly.pdbx_strand_id
1 'polypeptide(L)'
;MAETFCCSSSDAQKSLSLCDKVNQLNDAGERELETITQSPVVNVQANSEPVENPETPFAKSSSIWEKIESLGVFHFMPQKLHFHPLVKCKEVCREGFAVGYMVSFASLVDKTSKLQIDDPSDVIHSYLDTLAELEMLGFGVKGHSESA
;
A
#
# COMPACT_ATOMS: atom_id res chain seq x y z
N MET A 1 -10.08 -16.43 -24.10
CA MET A 1 -8.76 -15.75 -24.14
C MET A 1 -8.86 -14.66 -23.09
N ALA A 2 -8.20 -14.82 -21.94
CA ALA A 2 -8.31 -13.85 -20.85
C ALA A 2 -7.37 -12.69 -21.16
N GLU A 3 -7.91 -11.49 -21.33
CA GLU A 3 -7.11 -10.28 -21.48
C GLU A 3 -6.54 -9.90 -20.12
N THR A 4 -5.21 -9.87 -20.03
CA THR A 4 -4.47 -9.44 -18.85
C THR A 4 -4.68 -7.94 -18.66
N PHE A 5 -5.51 -7.54 -17.70
CA PHE A 5 -5.66 -6.14 -17.31
C PHE A 5 -4.51 -5.73 -16.37
N CYS A 6 -3.31 -5.56 -16.93
CA CYS A 6 -2.21 -4.92 -16.21
C CYS A 6 -2.50 -3.42 -16.10
N CYS A 7 -2.61 -2.91 -14.86
CA CYS A 7 -2.56 -1.47 -14.53
C CYS A 7 -1.15 -0.93 -14.95
N SER A 8 -0.92 -0.77 -16.26
CA SER A 8 0.39 -0.47 -16.87
C SER A 8 0.71 1.03 -16.79
N SER A 9 2.00 1.38 -16.66
CA SER A 9 2.50 2.65 -17.22
C SER A 9 3.85 2.40 -17.86
N SER A 10 4.01 2.97 -19.05
CA SER A 10 5.09 2.80 -19.99
C SER A 10 6.26 3.76 -19.69
N ASP A 11 7.46 3.19 -19.78
CA ASP A 11 8.77 3.70 -20.22
C ASP A 11 9.52 4.87 -19.55
N ALA A 12 10.82 4.56 -19.33
CA ALA A 12 11.97 5.41 -19.03
C ALA A 12 12.12 5.96 -17.59
N GLN A 13 12.79 5.14 -16.77
CA GLN A 13 13.72 5.52 -15.69
C GLN A 13 13.53 6.93 -15.07
N LYS A 14 12.46 7.08 -14.29
CA LYS A 14 12.25 8.13 -13.29
C LYS A 14 11.42 7.50 -12.17
N SER A 15 11.90 7.58 -10.94
CA SER A 15 11.18 7.07 -9.75
C SER A 15 9.77 7.66 -9.71
N LEU A 16 8.75 6.82 -9.90
CA LEU A 16 7.34 7.19 -9.88
C LEU A 16 6.54 6.06 -9.24
N SER A 17 6.23 6.23 -7.98
CA SER A 17 5.17 5.55 -7.28
C SER A 17 4.79 6.50 -6.15
N LEU A 18 3.53 6.75 -5.88
CA LEU A 18 2.60 5.82 -5.32
C LEU A 18 1.29 6.57 -5.44
N CYS A 19 0.54 6.31 -6.51
CA CYS A 19 -0.46 7.24 -7.03
C CYS A 19 0.08 8.37 -7.95
N ASP A 20 1.36 8.43 -8.35
CA ASP A 20 1.76 9.44 -9.38
C ASP A 20 1.12 9.21 -10.77
N LYS A 21 0.54 8.02 -10.98
CA LYS A 21 -0.33 7.72 -12.13
C LYS A 21 -1.79 8.11 -11.92
N VAL A 22 -2.20 8.37 -10.68
CA VAL A 22 -3.61 8.54 -10.30
C VAL A 22 -4.15 9.90 -10.70
N ASN A 23 -3.30 10.91 -10.94
CA ASN A 23 -3.73 12.28 -11.17
C ASN A 23 -3.43 12.89 -12.57
N GLN A 24 -2.91 12.16 -13.55
CA GLN A 24 -2.77 12.74 -14.91
C GLN A 24 -4.10 12.84 -15.70
N LEU A 25 -5.24 12.37 -15.15
CA LEU A 25 -6.55 12.25 -15.83
C LEU A 25 -7.68 13.11 -15.22
N ASN A 26 -7.37 13.97 -14.25
CA ASN A 26 -8.37 14.86 -13.63
C ASN A 26 -8.49 16.18 -14.42
N ASP A 27 -7.70 16.36 -15.47
CA ASP A 27 -7.48 17.62 -16.20
C ASP A 27 -8.55 17.93 -17.27
N ALA A 28 -9.73 17.31 -17.22
CA ALA A 28 -10.85 17.66 -18.11
C ALA A 28 -12.24 17.40 -17.48
N GLY A 29 -12.67 18.30 -16.59
CA GLY A 29 -14.08 18.69 -16.50
C GLY A 29 -15.02 17.97 -15.52
N GLU A 30 -15.35 18.71 -14.45
CA GLU A 30 -16.71 19.06 -14.02
C GLU A 30 -17.63 18.13 -13.16
N ARG A 31 -18.00 18.71 -11.99
CA ARG A 31 -19.32 18.82 -11.31
C ARG A 31 -19.84 17.69 -10.40
N GLU A 32 -19.70 17.95 -9.09
CA GLU A 32 -20.72 17.98 -8.02
C GLU A 32 -22.08 17.27 -8.26
N LEU A 33 -22.43 16.33 -7.38
CA LEU A 33 -23.79 16.21 -6.82
C LEU A 33 -23.79 15.44 -5.49
N GLU A 34 -24.12 16.14 -4.42
CA GLU A 34 -24.56 15.57 -3.14
C GLU A 34 -25.92 14.89 -3.31
N THR A 35 -26.17 13.72 -2.69
CA THR A 35 -27.54 13.36 -2.28
C THR A 35 -27.51 12.42 -1.06
N ILE A 36 -28.13 12.93 0.01
CA ILE A 36 -28.48 12.29 1.28
C ILE A 36 -29.65 11.32 1.08
N THR A 37 -29.61 10.11 1.64
CA THR A 37 -30.84 9.39 2.07
C THR A 37 -30.54 8.38 3.18
N GLN A 38 -31.33 8.42 4.27
CA GLN A 38 -31.24 7.57 5.46
C GLN A 38 -32.32 6.46 5.48
N SER A 39 -31.92 5.27 5.98
CA SER A 39 -32.64 4.26 6.82
C SER A 39 -33.77 3.39 6.22
N PRO A 40 -34.15 2.19 6.79
CA PRO A 40 -33.86 1.66 8.15
C PRO A 40 -33.48 0.16 8.35
N VAL A 41 -32.87 -0.10 9.52
CA VAL A 41 -32.84 -1.25 10.47
C VAL A 41 -33.19 -2.70 10.01
N VAL A 42 -32.23 -3.63 10.19
CA VAL A 42 -32.45 -5.03 10.65
C VAL A 42 -31.37 -5.39 11.68
N ASN A 43 -31.82 -5.90 12.84
CA ASN A 43 -30.98 -6.35 13.95
C ASN A 43 -30.71 -7.86 13.84
N VAL A 44 -29.44 -8.25 13.65
CA VAL A 44 -28.96 -9.60 13.97
C VAL A 44 -27.66 -9.45 14.75
N GLN A 45 -27.73 -9.79 16.03
CA GLN A 45 -26.57 -9.86 16.92
C GLN A 45 -25.75 -11.11 16.61
N ALA A 46 -24.54 -10.90 16.10
CA ALA A 46 -23.47 -11.88 16.15
C ALA A 46 -22.26 -11.20 16.81
N ASN A 47 -21.90 -11.70 17.99
CA ASN A 47 -20.69 -11.29 18.69
C ASN A 47 -19.47 -11.60 17.82
N SER A 48 -18.88 -10.57 17.23
CA SER A 48 -17.46 -10.50 16.95
C SER A 48 -17.01 -9.17 17.51
N GLU A 49 -16.05 -9.20 18.43
CA GLU A 49 -15.25 -8.03 18.78
C GLU A 49 -14.87 -7.31 17.46
N PRO A 50 -15.13 -6.00 17.30
CA PRO A 50 -14.56 -5.28 16.18
C PRO A 50 -13.07 -5.25 16.45
N VAL A 51 -12.32 -6.10 15.76
CA VAL A 51 -10.92 -5.80 15.52
C VAL A 51 -10.96 -4.47 14.78
N GLU A 52 -10.69 -3.38 15.52
CA GLU A 52 -10.49 -2.02 15.05
C GLU A 52 -9.37 -2.05 14.00
N ASN A 53 -9.72 -2.48 12.80
CA ASN A 53 -8.88 -2.48 11.64
C ASN A 53 -9.06 -1.07 11.06
N PRO A 54 -8.06 -0.18 11.14
CA PRO A 54 -8.16 1.12 10.50
C PRO A 54 -8.49 0.84 9.03
N GLU A 55 -9.67 1.29 8.60
CA GLU A 55 -10.32 0.81 7.39
C GLU A 55 -9.42 0.98 6.18
N THR A 56 -8.75 -0.10 5.76
CA THR A 56 -8.02 -0.10 4.50
C THR A 56 -9.05 0.17 3.38
N PRO A 57 -8.74 0.96 2.35
CA PRO A 57 -9.72 1.42 1.36
C PRO A 57 -10.19 0.32 0.37
N PHE A 58 -9.97 -0.95 0.72
CA PHE A 58 -10.31 -2.16 0.00
C PHE A 58 -10.39 -3.35 0.98
N ALA A 59 -11.14 -4.39 0.61
CA ALA A 59 -11.14 -5.65 1.32
C ALA A 59 -9.99 -6.55 0.85
N LYS A 60 -9.33 -7.24 1.78
CA LYS A 60 -8.31 -8.26 1.49
C LYS A 60 -8.98 -9.55 1.02
N SER A 61 -9.38 -9.60 -0.24
CA SER A 61 -10.17 -10.70 -0.82
C SER A 61 -9.31 -11.86 -1.32
N SER A 62 -8.04 -11.60 -1.66
CA SER A 62 -7.15 -12.58 -2.26
C SER A 62 -6.44 -13.45 -1.21
N SER A 63 -6.32 -14.75 -1.48
CA SER A 63 -5.55 -15.68 -0.63
C SER A 63 -4.04 -15.41 -0.63
N ILE A 64 -3.56 -14.46 -1.44
CA ILE A 64 -2.14 -14.06 -1.45
C ILE A 64 -1.73 -13.36 -0.15
N TRP A 65 -2.67 -12.71 0.55
CA TRP A 65 -2.39 -11.99 1.79
C TRP A 65 -1.76 -12.86 2.85
N GLU A 66 -2.28 -14.08 3.05
CA GLU A 66 -1.72 -15.03 4.01
C GLU A 66 -0.23 -15.31 3.73
N LYS A 67 0.13 -15.51 2.46
CA LYS A 67 1.52 -15.76 2.05
C LYS A 67 2.40 -14.53 2.29
N ILE A 68 1.92 -13.35 1.92
CA ILE A 68 2.68 -12.11 2.08
C ILE A 68 2.87 -11.75 3.55
N GLU A 69 1.82 -11.84 4.36
CA GLU A 69 1.86 -11.53 5.80
C GLU A 69 2.71 -12.55 6.57
N SER A 70 2.84 -13.79 6.06
CA SER A 70 3.74 -14.81 6.61
C SER A 70 5.23 -14.59 6.31
N LEU A 71 5.60 -13.60 5.49
CA LEU A 71 7.01 -13.31 5.23
C LEU A 71 7.69 -12.87 6.53
N GLY A 72 8.88 -13.42 6.80
CA GLY A 72 9.59 -13.23 8.08
C GLY A 72 9.80 -11.77 8.49
N VAL A 73 9.92 -10.86 7.51
CA VAL A 73 10.02 -9.42 7.76
C VAL A 73 8.80 -8.86 8.51
N PHE A 74 7.59 -9.34 8.20
CA PHE A 74 6.36 -8.85 8.85
C PHE A 74 6.12 -9.50 10.21
N HIS A 75 6.77 -10.63 10.50
CA HIS A 75 6.85 -11.18 11.85
C HIS A 75 7.82 -10.38 12.73
N PHE A 76 8.97 -9.98 12.19
CA PHE A 76 9.98 -9.23 12.93
C PHE A 76 9.64 -7.74 13.06
N MET A 77 9.00 -7.16 12.05
CA MET A 77 8.58 -5.77 12.00
C MET A 77 7.09 -5.70 11.62
N PRO A 78 6.18 -5.99 12.57
CA PRO A 78 4.74 -5.87 12.33
C PRO A 78 4.38 -4.47 11.85
N GLN A 79 3.60 -4.39 10.77
CA GLN A 79 3.19 -3.13 10.16
C GLN A 79 1.68 -2.89 10.39
N LYS A 80 1.30 -1.66 10.76
CA LYS A 80 -0.10 -1.23 10.84
C LYS A 80 -0.41 -0.24 9.72
N LEU A 81 -0.52 -0.80 8.52
CA LEU A 81 -0.67 -0.02 7.28
C LEU A 81 -2.10 0.44 7.11
N HIS A 82 -2.29 1.72 6.83
CA HIS A 82 -3.62 2.28 6.57
C HIS A 82 -3.98 2.25 5.08
N PHE A 83 -2.98 2.28 4.19
CA PHE A 83 -3.18 2.32 2.75
C PHE A 83 -4.09 3.45 2.21
N HIS A 84 -4.52 4.40 3.05
CA HIS A 84 -5.43 5.51 2.70
C HIS A 84 -5.15 6.18 1.33
N PRO A 85 -3.89 6.48 0.92
CA PRO A 85 -3.65 7.09 -0.38
C PRO A 85 -4.22 6.30 -1.58
N LEU A 86 -4.35 4.97 -1.44
CA LEU A 86 -4.91 4.10 -2.49
C LEU A 86 -6.39 4.34 -2.77
N VAL A 87 -7.12 5.11 -1.94
CA VAL A 87 -8.50 5.54 -2.26
C VAL A 87 -8.56 6.28 -3.60
N LYS A 88 -7.47 6.96 -3.97
CA LYS A 88 -7.39 7.69 -5.23
C LYS A 88 -7.25 6.74 -6.43
N CYS A 89 -6.78 5.50 -6.23
CA CYS A 89 -6.69 4.49 -7.29
C CYS A 89 -8.07 3.90 -7.63
N LYS A 90 -8.21 3.38 -8.86
CA LYS A 90 -9.35 2.56 -9.27
C LYS A 90 -9.52 1.40 -8.29
N GLU A 91 -10.75 1.23 -7.77
CA GLU A 91 -11.10 0.26 -6.74
C GLU A 91 -10.53 -1.15 -7.03
N VAL A 92 -10.72 -1.62 -8.27
CA VAL A 92 -10.23 -2.94 -8.73
C VAL A 92 -8.71 -3.13 -8.67
N CYS A 93 -7.91 -2.06 -8.69
CA CYS A 93 -6.43 -2.16 -8.60
C CYS A 93 -5.91 -1.95 -7.16
N ARG A 94 -6.74 -1.49 -6.19
CA ARG A 94 -6.27 -1.11 -4.84
C ARG A 94 -5.62 -2.25 -4.08
N GLU A 95 -6.26 -3.42 -4.07
CA GLU A 95 -5.72 -4.61 -3.40
C GLU A 95 -4.40 -5.05 -4.03
N GLY A 96 -4.32 -5.08 -5.36
CA GLY A 96 -3.09 -5.42 -6.09
C GLY A 96 -1.94 -4.45 -5.79
N PHE A 97 -2.23 -3.15 -5.71
CA PHE A 97 -1.22 -2.16 -5.31
C PHE A 97 -0.74 -2.39 -3.89
N ALA A 98 -1.64 -2.61 -2.93
CA ALA A 98 -1.26 -2.86 -1.56
C ALA A 98 -0.38 -4.11 -1.40
N VAL A 99 -0.71 -5.19 -2.11
CA VAL A 99 0.14 -6.40 -2.18
C VAL A 99 1.51 -6.07 -2.77
N GLY A 100 1.55 -5.30 -3.86
CA GLY A 100 2.81 -4.84 -4.46
C GLY A 100 3.68 -4.07 -3.47
N TYR A 101 3.09 -3.15 -2.69
CA TYR A 101 3.81 -2.37 -1.70
C TYR A 101 4.33 -3.20 -0.53
N MET A 102 3.58 -4.20 -0.08
CA MET A 102 4.08 -5.17 0.90
C MET A 102 5.31 -5.91 0.38
N VAL A 103 5.27 -6.40 -0.86
CA VAL A 103 6.41 -7.09 -1.49
C VAL A 103 7.61 -6.15 -1.64
N SER A 104 7.38 -4.91 -2.09
CA SER A 104 8.43 -3.90 -2.23
C SER A 104 9.09 -3.59 -0.89
N PHE A 105 8.32 -3.42 0.19
CA PHE A 105 8.87 -3.23 1.53
C PHE A 105 9.74 -4.40 1.97
N ALA A 106 9.25 -5.64 1.82
CA ALA A 106 10.03 -6.83 2.15
C ALA A 106 11.35 -6.88 1.36
N SER A 107 11.31 -6.57 0.05
CA SER A 107 12.52 -6.49 -0.77
C SER A 107 13.44 -5.35 -0.35
N LEU A 108 12.91 -4.20 0.04
CA LEU A 108 13.70 -3.04 0.46
C LEU A 108 14.46 -3.33 1.75
N VAL A 109 13.81 -3.99 2.72
CA VAL A 109 14.46 -4.43 3.96
C VAL A 109 15.61 -5.40 3.65
N ASP A 110 15.35 -6.42 2.82
CA ASP A 110 16.38 -7.39 2.43
C ASP A 110 17.55 -6.72 1.69
N LYS A 111 17.28 -5.83 0.74
CA LYS A 111 18.32 -5.10 0.00
C LYS A 111 19.13 -4.17 0.90
N THR A 112 18.46 -3.43 1.78
CA THR A 112 19.11 -2.52 2.73
C THR A 112 20.03 -3.28 3.68
N SER A 113 19.65 -4.50 4.09
CA SER A 113 20.50 -5.35 4.95
C SER A 113 21.80 -5.81 4.29
N LYS A 114 21.90 -5.69 2.96
CA LYS A 114 23.06 -6.15 2.17
C LYS A 114 23.92 -5.01 1.65
N LEU A 115 23.54 -3.75 1.89
CA LEU A 115 24.29 -2.57 1.47
C LEU A 115 25.72 -2.59 2.04
N GLN A 116 26.68 -2.23 1.20
CA GLN A 116 28.09 -2.06 1.53
C GLN A 116 28.48 -0.59 1.51
N ILE A 117 29.62 -0.26 2.14
CA ILE A 117 30.10 1.13 2.24
C ILE A 117 30.52 1.72 0.89
N ASP A 118 30.90 0.86 -0.04
CA ASP A 118 31.33 1.20 -1.40
C ASP A 118 30.18 1.15 -2.41
N ASP A 119 28.95 0.86 -1.97
CA ASP A 119 27.80 0.92 -2.86
C ASP A 119 27.58 2.34 -3.39
N PRO A 120 27.18 2.48 -4.67
CA PRO A 120 26.93 3.78 -5.27
C PRO A 120 25.88 4.59 -4.50
N SER A 121 26.13 5.89 -4.30
CA SER A 121 25.24 6.75 -3.54
C SER A 121 23.85 6.88 -4.15
N ASP A 122 23.72 6.75 -5.47
CA ASP A 122 22.44 6.74 -6.18
C ASP A 122 21.57 5.54 -5.81
N VAL A 123 22.15 4.38 -5.50
CA VAL A 123 21.41 3.21 -5.00
C VAL A 123 20.81 3.52 -3.62
N ILE A 124 21.61 4.11 -2.73
CA ILE A 124 21.17 4.50 -1.39
C ILE A 124 20.07 5.55 -1.48
N HIS A 125 20.23 6.57 -2.33
CA HIS A 125 19.20 7.59 -2.55
C HIS A 125 17.90 6.97 -3.08
N SER A 126 17.97 6.05 -4.04
CA SER A 126 16.79 5.35 -4.56
C SER A 126 16.04 4.56 -3.47
N TYR A 127 16.75 3.97 -2.51
CA TYR A 127 16.13 3.24 -1.40
C TYR A 127 15.45 4.19 -0.42
N LEU A 128 16.07 5.33 -0.13
CA LEU A 128 15.47 6.38 0.70
C LEU A 128 14.22 6.98 0.04
N ASP A 129 14.23 7.19 -1.28
CA ASP A 129 13.05 7.66 -2.01
C ASP A 129 11.91 6.63 -1.92
N THR A 130 12.22 5.35 -2.15
CA THR A 130 11.22 4.26 -2.02
C THR A 130 10.66 4.17 -0.60
N LEU A 131 11.51 4.37 0.40
CA LEU A 131 11.10 4.36 1.80
C LEU A 131 10.11 5.48 2.12
N ALA A 132 10.38 6.69 1.63
CA ALA A 132 9.48 7.84 1.79
C ALA A 132 8.09 7.57 1.16
N GLU A 133 8.04 6.92 -0.02
CA GLU A 133 6.77 6.50 -0.63
C GLU A 133 6.00 5.50 0.25
N LEU A 134 6.71 4.53 0.83
CA LEU A 134 6.10 3.51 1.70
C LEU A 134 5.61 4.13 3.02
N GLU A 135 6.34 5.08 3.60
CA GLU A 135 5.88 5.80 4.80
C GLU A 135 4.53 6.49 4.59
N MET A 136 4.27 7.04 3.40
CA MET A 136 2.97 7.65 3.07
C MET A 136 1.80 6.65 3.09
N LEU A 137 2.06 5.36 2.93
CA LEU A 137 1.07 4.29 3.06
C LEU A 137 0.88 3.79 4.50
N GLY A 138 1.67 4.30 5.44
CA GLY A 138 1.67 3.91 6.83
C GLY A 138 2.72 2.86 7.18
N PHE A 139 3.70 2.59 6.32
CA PHE A 139 4.82 1.71 6.70
C PHE A 139 5.66 2.39 7.78
N GLY A 140 5.81 1.71 8.91
CA GLY A 140 6.65 2.11 10.03
C GLY A 140 8.08 1.63 9.84
N VAL A 141 9.00 2.59 9.77
CA VAL A 141 10.46 2.35 9.64
C VAL A 141 11.15 2.28 11.00
N LYS A 142 10.48 2.75 12.07
CA LYS A 142 11.06 2.73 13.41
C LYS A 142 11.16 1.29 13.92
N GLY A 143 12.39 0.79 13.99
CA GLY A 143 12.71 -0.29 14.92
C GLY A 143 12.27 0.18 16.31
N HIS A 144 11.37 -0.56 16.94
CA HIS A 144 11.11 -0.40 18.37
C HIS A 144 12.34 -0.90 19.13
N SER A 145 13.45 -0.17 19.05
CA SER A 145 14.49 -0.24 20.07
C SER A 145 13.94 0.51 21.28
N GLU A 146 13.12 -0.19 22.06
CA GLU A 146 12.87 0.21 23.44
C GLU A 146 14.18 -0.05 24.20
N SER A 147 14.85 1.06 24.53
CA SER A 147 16.08 1.08 25.31
C SER A 147 15.79 0.70 26.77
N ALA A 148 16.57 -0.27 27.25
CA ALA A 148 17.03 -0.51 28.63
C ALA A 148 16.00 -0.53 29.78
#